data_AF-A0A7C4Z9T4-F1
#
_entry.id   AF-A0A7C4Z9T4-F1
#
_cell.length_a   1.000
_cell.length_b   1.000
_cell.length_c   1.000
_cell.angle_alpha   90.00
_cell.angle_beta   90.00
_cell.angle_gamma   90.00
#
_symmetry.space_group_name_H-M   'P 1'
#
loop_
_entity.id
_entity.type
_entity.pdbx_description
1 polymer ?
#
loop_
_entity_poly.entity_id
_entity_poly.type
_entity_poly.pdbx_seq_one_letter_code
_entity_poly.pdbx_strand_id
1 'polypeptide(L)'
;MSKIEIELAPVLEEFLESQVEAGLYKSVADAIESAVRREYDGEDVRIEAIRAALAPGLADIEAGRTRELSLDEILAKARGGAPARE
;
A
#
# COMPACT_ATOMS: atom_id res chain seq x y z
N MET A 1 28.40 -0.41 -1.08
CA MET A 1 27.66 -0.13 0.17
C MET A 1 28.22 1.16 0.76
N SER A 2 27.36 2.07 1.22
CA SER A 2 27.78 3.18 2.07
C SER A 2 27.74 2.74 3.54
N LYS A 3 28.53 3.38 4.40
CA LYS A 3 28.49 3.18 5.85
C LYS A 3 27.69 4.33 6.47
N ILE A 4 26.75 4.00 7.35
CA ILE A 4 25.96 4.96 8.13
C ILE A 4 26.09 4.54 9.60
N GLU A 5 26.31 5.50 10.49
CA GLU A 5 26.25 5.33 11.94
C GLU A 5 24.93 5.90 12.43
N ILE A 6 24.23 5.15 13.28
CA ILE A 6 22.87 5.47 13.73
C ILE A 6 22.81 5.17 15.22
N GLU A 7 22.25 6.09 16.00
CA GLU A 7 21.94 5.86 17.41
C GLU A 7 20.46 5.53 17.54
N LEU A 8 20.14 4.44 18.23
CA LEU A 8 18.78 3.97 18.46
C LEU A 8 18.45 4.02 19.95
N ALA A 9 17.16 4.14 20.26
CA ALA A 9 16.70 3.93 21.62
C ALA A 9 16.96 2.45 22.02
N PRO A 10 17.34 2.15 23.28
CA PRO A 10 17.66 0.77 23.69
C PRO A 10 16.57 -0.25 23.38
N VAL A 11 15.30 0.14 23.52
CA VAL A 11 14.14 -0.72 23.20
C VAL A 11 14.08 -1.13 21.73
N LEU A 12 14.59 -0.29 20.82
CA LEU A 12 14.63 -0.60 19.38
C LEU A 12 15.81 -1.51 19.05
N GLU A 13 16.94 -1.35 19.75
CA GLU A 13 18.09 -2.24 19.65
C GLU A 13 17.71 -3.65 20.11
N GLU A 14 17.12 -3.79 21.31
CA GLU A 14 16.61 -5.07 21.84
C GLU A 14 15.59 -5.72 20.89
N PHE A 15 14.71 -4.91 20.30
CA PHE A 15 13.77 -5.41 19.30
C PHE A 15 14.49 -5.99 18.09
N LEU A 16 15.46 -5.28 17.51
CA LEU A 16 16.20 -5.76 16.34
C LEU A 16 17.01 -7.03 16.65
N GLU A 17 17.64 -7.10 17.82
CA GLU A 17 18.33 -8.30 18.29
C GLU A 17 17.37 -9.50 18.39
N SER A 18 16.18 -9.31 18.95
CA SER A 18 15.17 -10.37 19.05
C SER A 18 14.73 -10.91 17.68
N GLN A 19 14.72 -10.07 16.64
CA GLN A 19 14.37 -10.49 15.28
C GLN A 19 15.49 -11.34 14.65
N VAL A 20 16.75 -11.04 14.98
CA VAL A 20 17.91 -11.85 14.55
C VAL A 20 17.93 -13.18 15.28
N GLU A 21 17.68 -13.19 16.59
CA GLU A 21 17.59 -14.42 17.40
C GLU A 21 16.46 -15.34 16.92
N ALA A 22 15.32 -14.76 16.50
CA ALA A 22 14.23 -15.49 15.88
C ALA A 22 14.56 -16.03 14.47
N GLY A 23 15.73 -15.71 13.92
CA GLY A 23 16.17 -16.13 12.59
C GLY A 23 15.49 -15.40 11.44
N LEU A 24 14.79 -14.29 11.71
CA LEU A 24 14.10 -13.50 10.67
C LEU A 24 15.10 -12.69 9.83
N TYR A 25 16.21 -12.28 10.44
CA TYR A 25 17.29 -11.56 9.78
C TYR A 25 18.65 -12.17 10.12
N LYS A 26 19.62 -11.99 9.22
CA LYS A 26 20.99 -12.51 9.41
C LYS A 26 21.85 -11.62 10.31
N SER A 27 21.49 -10.35 10.43
CA SER A 27 22.17 -9.35 11.24
C SER A 27 21.24 -8.19 11.56
N VAL A 28 21.60 -7.39 12.57
CA VAL A 28 20.89 -6.14 12.91
C VAL A 28 20.94 -5.15 11.74
N ALA A 29 22.05 -5.10 11.00
CA ALA A 29 22.17 -4.24 9.83
C ALA A 29 21.20 -4.66 8.70
N ASP A 30 21.03 -5.96 8.46
CA ASP A 30 20.06 -6.49 7.48
C ASP A 30 18.63 -6.12 7.88
N ALA A 31 18.31 -6.18 9.19
CA ALA A 31 17.01 -5.80 9.72
C ALA A 31 16.73 -4.30 9.54
N ILE A 32 17.70 -3.44 9.86
CA ILE A 32 17.61 -1.99 9.67
C ILE A 32 17.46 -1.65 8.18
N GLU A 33 18.28 -2.23 7.30
CA GLU A 33 18.20 -1.96 5.87
C GLU A 33 16.83 -2.36 5.31
N SER A 34 16.29 -3.50 5.76
CA SER A 34 14.95 -3.95 5.37
C SER A 34 13.86 -3.00 5.87
N ALA A 35 13.98 -2.49 7.09
CA ALA A 35 13.04 -1.53 7.65
C ALA A 35 13.07 -0.19 6.88
N VAL A 36 14.26 0.35 6.62
CA VAL A 36 14.45 1.60 5.85
C VAL A 36 13.91 1.43 4.43
N ARG A 37 14.17 0.29 3.78
CA ARG A 37 13.65 -0.01 2.45
C ARG A 37 12.13 -0.09 2.44
N ARG A 38 11.53 -0.73 3.45
CA ARG A 38 10.08 -0.80 3.57
C ARG A 38 9.44 0.58 3.74
N GLU A 39 10.08 1.47 4.48
CA GLU A 39 9.61 2.85 4.63
C GLU A 39 9.72 3.61 3.30
N TYR A 40 10.86 3.48 2.63
CA TYR A 40 11.10 4.07 1.32
C TYR A 40 10.10 3.59 0.25
N ASP A 41 9.81 2.28 0.21
CA ASP A 41 8.88 1.69 -0.75
C ASP A 41 7.41 1.90 -0.33
N GLY A 42 7.14 2.07 0.96
CA GLY A 42 5.82 1.89 1.56
C GLY A 42 4.86 3.08 1.44
N GLU A 43 5.37 4.31 1.49
CA GLU A 43 4.53 5.51 1.38
C GLU A 43 4.21 5.85 -0.08
N ASP A 44 5.21 5.84 -0.96
CA ASP A 44 5.04 6.26 -2.34
C ASP A 44 4.23 5.25 -3.16
N VAL A 45 4.50 3.95 -3.04
CA VAL A 45 3.82 2.94 -3.87
C VAL A 45 2.32 2.85 -3.56
N ARG A 46 1.94 2.97 -2.29
CA ARG A 46 0.52 2.90 -1.89
C ARG A 46 -0.26 4.13 -2.35
N ILE A 47 0.31 5.32 -2.15
CA ILE A 47 -0.32 6.57 -2.56
C ILE A 47 -0.45 6.63 -4.08
N GLU A 48 0.61 6.27 -4.81
CA GLU A 48 0.58 6.24 -6.28
C GLU A 48 -0.41 5.19 -6.82
N ALA A 49 -0.52 4.02 -6.18
CA ALA A 49 -1.54 3.03 -6.54
C ALA A 49 -2.97 3.58 -6.36
N ILE A 50 -3.22 4.30 -5.27
CA ILE A 50 -4.52 4.94 -5.02
C ILE A 50 -4.78 6.04 -6.06
N ARG A 51 -3.79 6.90 -6.34
CA ARG A 51 -3.91 7.94 -7.37
C ARG A 51 -4.22 7.35 -8.75
N ALA A 52 -3.51 6.29 -9.12
CA ALA A 52 -3.73 5.58 -10.38
C ALA A 52 -5.12 4.93 -10.44
N ALA A 53 -5.61 4.35 -9.34
CA ALA A 53 -6.94 3.76 -9.27
C ALA A 53 -8.07 4.80 -9.38
N LEU A 54 -7.85 6.03 -8.88
CA LEU A 54 -8.81 7.12 -8.95
C LEU A 54 -8.82 7.84 -10.31
N ALA A 55 -7.70 7.88 -11.03
CA ALA A 55 -7.53 8.65 -12.26
C ALA A 55 -8.62 8.40 -13.33
N PRO A 56 -9.06 7.15 -13.62
CA PRO A 56 -10.14 6.90 -14.57
C PRO A 56 -11.48 7.52 -14.12
N GLY A 57 -11.81 7.40 -12.84
CA GLY A 57 -13.04 7.97 -12.29
C GLY A 57 -13.05 9.49 -12.32
N LEU A 58 -11.92 10.13 -12.04
CA LEU A 58 -11.78 11.59 -12.15
C LEU A 58 -11.96 12.05 -13.61
N ALA A 59 -11.36 11.34 -14.57
CA ALA A 59 -11.53 11.63 -15.99
C ALA A 59 -12.98 11.43 -16.48
N ASP A 60 -13.71 10.47 -15.91
CA ASP A 60 -15.14 10.27 -16.18
C ASP A 60 -15.99 11.41 -15.60
N ILE A 61 -15.66 11.90 -14.40
CA ILE A 61 -16.33 13.05 -13.78
C ILE A 61 -16.13 14.33 -14.60
N GLU A 62 -14.89 14.64 -14.97
CA GLU A 62 -14.55 15.84 -15.75
C GLU A 62 -15.23 15.83 -17.13
N ALA A 63 -15.35 14.66 -17.74
CA ALA A 63 -16.03 14.50 -19.02
C ALA A 63 -17.56 14.38 -18.91
N GLY A 64 -18.14 14.49 -17.71
CA GLY A 64 -19.57 14.36 -17.48
C GLY A 64 -20.12 12.95 -17.71
N ARG A 65 -19.26 11.91 -17.71
CA ARG A 65 -19.65 10.50 -17.84
C ARG A 65 -20.08 9.90 -16.50
N THR A 66 -20.87 10.64 -15.73
CA THR A 66 -21.42 10.20 -14.46
C THR A 66 -22.89 9.84 -14.63
N ARG A 67 -23.36 8.90 -13.80
CA ARG A 67 -24.78 8.56 -13.71
C ARG A 67 -25.12 8.19 -12.29
N GLU A 68 -26.37 8.39 -11.90
CA GLU A 68 -26.88 7.84 -10.67
C GLU A 68 -26.97 6.31 -10.76
N LEU A 69 -26.69 5.66 -9.64
CA LEU A 69 -26.75 4.22 -9.46
C LEU A 69 -27.57 3.94 -8.22
N SER A 70 -28.59 3.10 -8.37
CA SER A 70 -29.30 2.52 -7.23
C SER A 70 -28.51 1.36 -6.61
N LEU A 71 -28.80 1.06 -5.35
CA LEU A 71 -28.21 -0.09 -4.65
C LEU A 71 -28.48 -1.41 -5.40
N ASP A 72 -29.69 -1.56 -5.95
CA ASP A 72 -30.10 -2.76 -6.69
C ASP A 72 -29.28 -2.94 -7.97
N GLU A 73 -29.00 -1.86 -8.72
CA GLU A 73 -28.12 -1.91 -9.89
C GLU A 73 -26.68 -2.27 -9.54
N ILE A 74 -26.16 -1.76 -8.41
CA ILE A 74 -24.81 -2.08 -7.92
C ILE A 74 -24.72 -3.57 -7.58
N LEU A 75 -25.71 -4.10 -6.86
CA LEU A 75 -25.78 -5.51 -6.48
C LEU A 75 -25.95 -6.42 -7.70
N ALA A 76 -26.77 -6.03 -8.67
CA ALA A 76 -26.94 -6.76 -9.93
C ALA A 76 -25.63 -6.83 -10.72
N LYS A 77 -24.90 -5.72 -10.84
CA LYS A 77 -23.61 -5.65 -11.52
C LYS A 77 -22.53 -6.50 -10.82
N ALA A 78 -22.47 -6.46 -9.49
CA ALA A 78 -21.53 -7.25 -8.70
C ALA A 78 -21.76 -8.77 -8.82
N ARG A 79 -23.02 -9.19 -9.04
CA ARG A 79 -23.40 -10.60 -9.23
C ARG A 79 -23.22 -11.10 -10.68
N GLY A 80 -22.66 -10.28 -11.58
CA GLY A 80 -22.41 -10.63 -12.99
C GLY A 80 -23.56 -10.29 -13.95
N GLY A 81 -24.57 -9.55 -13.50
CA GLY A 81 -25.68 -9.10 -14.34
C GLY A 81 -25.30 -7.89 -15.19
N ALA A 82 -25.23 -8.07 -16.51
CA ALA A 82 -25.41 -6.96 -17.44
C ALA A 82 -26.79 -6.31 -17.18
N PRO A 83 -26.91 -4.97 -17.19
CA PRO A 83 -28.21 -4.33 -16.98
C PRO A 83 -29.18 -4.75 -18.09
N ALA A 84 -30.36 -5.22 -17.68
CA ALA A 84 -31.49 -5.38 -18.58
C ALA A 84 -31.80 -4.00 -19.18
N ARG A 85 -31.72 -3.92 -20.50
CA ARG A 85 -32.18 -2.76 -21.27
C ARG A 85 -33.69 -2.88 -21.43
N GLU A 86 -34.44 -1.89 -21.00
CA GLU A 86 -35.78 -1.56 -21.51
C GLU A 86 -35.69 -0.35 -22.45
#